data_AF-A0A965LK04-F1
#
_entry.id   AF-A0A965LK04-F1
#
_cell.length_a   1.000
_cell.length_b   1.000
_cell.length_c   1.000
_cell.angle_alpha   90.00
_cell.angle_beta   90.00
_cell.angle_gamma   90.00
#
_symmetry.space_group_name_H-M   'P 1'
#
loop_
_entity.id
_entity.type
_entity.pdbx_description
1 polymer ?
#
loop_
_entity_poly.entity_id
_entity_poly.type
_entity_poly.pdbx_seq_one_letter_code
_entity_poly.pdbx_strand_id
1 'polypeptide(L)'
;YAVEVLGVPLILVLGHDQCGAIRATIDATEGKMNAEGEFIHNLVERISPTVKEAQANGLHHIDEITDLHIRDTINEMIGRSKLIADRIESGKLAVVGANYRLTLGEVHDIVTFGNVNE
;
A
#
# COMPACT_ATOMS: atom_id res chain seq x y z
N TYR A 1 -8.13 6.31 15.40
CA TYR A 1 -8.97 5.49 16.30
C TYR A 1 -8.25 4.24 16.80
N ALA A 2 -7.94 3.23 15.96
CA ALA A 2 -7.33 1.98 16.44
C ALA A 2 -6.03 2.19 17.25
N VAL A 3 -5.11 3.02 16.76
CA VAL A 3 -3.87 3.35 17.48
C VAL A 3 -4.12 4.20 18.73
N GLU A 4 -4.97 5.23 18.62
CA GLU A 4 -5.16 6.23 19.68
C GLU A 4 -6.03 5.73 20.84
N VAL A 5 -7.17 5.16 20.50
CA VAL A 5 -8.25 4.82 21.44
C VAL A 5 -8.13 3.38 21.90
N LEU A 6 -7.88 2.45 20.96
CA LEU A 6 -7.76 1.03 21.28
C LEU A 6 -6.33 0.61 21.65
N GLY A 7 -5.34 1.46 21.35
CA GLY A 7 -3.94 1.17 21.66
C GLY A 7 -3.37 -0.04 20.91
N VAL A 8 -3.81 -0.31 19.68
CA VAL A 8 -3.29 -1.46 18.92
C VAL A 8 -1.78 -1.33 18.72
N PRO A 9 -1.01 -2.42 18.91
CA PRO A 9 0.45 -2.39 18.78
C PRO A 9 0.93 -2.65 17.35
N LEU A 10 0.03 -3.00 16.42
CA LEU A 10 0.37 -3.39 15.06
C LEU A 10 -0.65 -2.85 14.05
N ILE A 11 -0.16 -2.35 12.92
CA ILE A 11 -0.95 -2.14 11.70
C ILE A 11 -0.39 -3.05 10.61
N LEU A 12 -1.27 -3.78 9.93
CA LEU A 12 -0.95 -4.52 8.72
C LEU A 12 -1.56 -3.81 7.51
N VAL A 13 -0.72 -3.33 6.59
CA VAL A 13 -1.14 -2.89 5.26
C VAL A 13 -1.04 -4.10 4.34
N LEU A 14 -2.19 -4.72 4.07
CA LEU A 14 -2.29 -5.94 3.29
C LEU A 14 -2.74 -5.63 1.86
N GLY A 15 -1.84 -5.77 0.89
CA GLY A 15 -2.22 -5.88 -0.52
C GLY A 15 -2.43 -7.33 -0.94
N HIS A 16 -2.65 -7.54 -2.23
CA HIS A 16 -2.82 -8.88 -2.80
C HIS A 16 -2.42 -8.90 -4.28
N ASP A 17 -2.04 -10.07 -4.79
CA ASP A 17 -1.73 -10.24 -6.21
C ASP A 17 -2.97 -10.02 -7.10
N GLN A 18 -2.71 -9.67 -8.36
CA GLN A 18 -3.74 -9.36 -9.36
C GLN A 18 -4.76 -8.28 -8.92
N CYS A 19 -4.33 -7.28 -8.17
CA CYS A 19 -5.20 -6.20 -7.70
C CYS A 19 -5.88 -5.44 -8.86
N GLY A 20 -7.22 -5.50 -8.92
CA GLY A 20 -8.00 -4.85 -9.97
C GLY A 20 -7.84 -3.33 -10.01
N ALA A 21 -7.64 -2.67 -8.85
CA ALA A 21 -7.41 -1.23 -8.80
C ALA A 21 -6.04 -0.85 -9.39
N ILE A 22 -5.00 -1.66 -9.14
CA ILE A 22 -3.67 -1.48 -9.74
C ILE A 22 -3.76 -1.73 -11.25
N ARG A 23 -4.41 -2.82 -11.69
CA ARG A 23 -4.64 -3.11 -13.12
C ARG A 23 -5.35 -1.96 -13.83
N ALA A 24 -6.46 -1.49 -13.30
CA ALA A 24 -7.22 -0.38 -13.86
C ALA A 24 -6.38 0.90 -13.96
N THR A 25 -5.52 1.15 -12.97
CA THR A 25 -4.63 2.30 -12.97
C THR A 25 -3.52 2.16 -14.02
N ILE A 26 -2.93 0.97 -14.19
CA ILE A 26 -1.98 0.68 -15.27
C ILE A 26 -2.66 0.97 -16.62
N ASP A 27 -3.82 0.37 -16.87
CA ASP A 27 -4.57 0.55 -18.11
C ASP A 27 -4.93 2.03 -18.36
N ALA A 28 -5.29 2.77 -17.32
CA ALA A 28 -5.56 4.21 -17.42
C ALA A 28 -4.30 5.03 -17.76
N THR A 29 -3.15 4.74 -17.11
CA THR A 29 -1.88 5.42 -17.42
C THR A 29 -1.36 5.11 -18.82
N GLU A 30 -1.71 3.95 -19.38
CA GLU A 30 -1.38 3.52 -20.74
C GLU A 30 -2.42 3.99 -21.79
N GLY A 31 -3.50 4.66 -21.37
CA GLY A 31 -4.57 5.13 -22.25
C GLY A 31 -5.49 4.02 -22.78
N LYS A 32 -5.47 2.83 -22.16
CA LYS A 32 -6.31 1.67 -22.51
C LYS A 32 -7.66 1.67 -21.79
N MET A 33 -7.80 2.45 -20.71
CA MET A 33 -9.02 2.59 -19.93
C MET A 33 -9.29 4.06 -19.61
N ASN A 34 -10.56 4.47 -19.68
CA ASN A 34 -11.03 5.74 -19.14
C ASN A 34 -11.92 5.48 -17.93
N ALA A 35 -11.57 6.03 -16.77
CA ALA A 35 -12.39 5.96 -15.57
C ALA A 35 -13.48 7.05 -15.60
N GLU A 36 -14.63 6.74 -16.18
CA GLU A 36 -15.73 7.71 -16.36
C GLU A 36 -16.49 8.03 -15.06
N GLY A 37 -16.62 7.06 -14.16
CA GLY A 37 -17.31 7.25 -12.88
C GLY A 37 -16.42 7.94 -11.84
N GLU A 38 -16.94 8.96 -11.17
CA GLU A 38 -16.21 9.80 -10.18
C GLU A 38 -15.44 8.97 -9.15
N PHE A 39 -16.07 7.96 -8.54
CA PHE A 39 -15.41 7.16 -7.50
C PHE A 39 -14.28 6.28 -8.03
N ILE A 40 -14.42 5.75 -9.26
CA ILE A 40 -13.35 4.96 -9.89
C ILE A 40 -12.22 5.88 -10.34
N HIS A 41 -12.56 7.05 -10.88
CA HIS A 41 -11.60 8.08 -11.23
C HIS A 41 -10.73 8.47 -10.02
N ASN A 42 -11.36 8.75 -8.88
CA ASN A 42 -10.66 9.09 -7.64
C ASN A 42 -9.71 7.98 -7.16
N LEU A 43 -10.08 6.70 -7.33
CA LEU A 43 -9.20 5.58 -7.00
C LEU A 43 -7.99 5.53 -7.94
N VAL A 44 -8.22 5.63 -9.25
CA VAL A 44 -7.16 5.65 -10.27
C VAL A 44 -6.21 6.82 -10.03
N GLU A 45 -6.72 8.03 -9.74
CA GLU A 45 -5.89 9.20 -9.47
C GLU A 45 -4.98 8.99 -8.25
N ARG A 46 -5.49 8.39 -7.17
CA ARG A 46 -4.69 8.15 -5.95
C ARG A 46 -3.57 7.12 -6.17
N ILE A 47 -3.79 6.14 -7.03
CA ILE A 47 -2.83 5.06 -7.31
C ILE A 47 -1.85 5.45 -8.43
N SER A 48 -2.24 6.39 -9.30
CA SER A 48 -1.45 6.81 -10.47
C SER A 48 0.00 7.22 -10.16
N PRO A 49 0.31 7.93 -9.06
CA PRO A 49 1.69 8.25 -8.70
C PRO A 49 2.57 7.01 -8.56
N THR A 50 2.11 6.00 -7.81
CA THR A 50 2.82 4.72 -7.64
C THR A 50 3.09 4.03 -8.97
N VAL A 51 2.08 3.96 -9.86
CA VAL A 51 2.23 3.29 -11.17
C VAL A 51 3.25 4.02 -12.04
N LYS A 52 3.21 5.36 -12.05
CA LYS A 52 4.17 6.18 -12.82
C LYS A 52 5.58 6.04 -12.28
N GLU A 53 5.76 6.01 -10.96
CA GLU A 53 7.05 5.76 -10.33
C GLU A 53 7.59 4.37 -10.67
N ALA A 54 6.76 3.34 -10.57
CA ALA A 54 7.14 1.98 -10.95
C ALA A 54 7.63 1.92 -12.41
N GLN A 55 6.86 2.48 -13.34
CA GLN A 55 7.22 2.54 -14.77
C GLN A 55 8.52 3.31 -15.00
N ALA A 56 8.73 4.44 -14.31
CA ALA A 56 9.97 5.21 -14.40
C ALA A 56 11.19 4.42 -13.89
N ASN A 57 10.99 3.49 -12.96
CA ASN A 57 12.00 2.58 -12.43
C ASN A 57 12.10 1.25 -13.20
N GLY A 58 11.38 1.09 -14.32
CA GLY A 58 11.41 -0.12 -15.15
C GLY A 58 10.63 -1.32 -14.56
N LEU A 59 9.77 -1.08 -13.56
CA LEU A 59 8.88 -2.08 -12.99
C LEU A 59 7.56 -2.08 -13.75
N HIS A 60 7.19 -3.23 -14.30
CA HIS A 60 6.01 -3.37 -15.16
C HIS A 60 5.09 -4.51 -14.72
N HIS A 61 5.57 -5.44 -13.89
CA HIS A 61 4.74 -6.53 -13.42
C HIS A 61 3.77 -6.01 -12.36
N ILE A 62 2.50 -6.44 -12.43
CA ILE A 62 1.46 -5.97 -11.52
C ILE A 62 1.83 -6.19 -10.05
N ASP A 63 2.44 -7.33 -9.73
CA ASP A 63 2.84 -7.64 -8.36
C ASP A 63 3.96 -6.71 -7.84
N GLU A 64 4.91 -6.31 -8.70
CA GLU A 64 5.97 -5.35 -8.31
C GLU A 64 5.36 -3.97 -8.01
N ILE A 65 4.38 -3.57 -8.81
CA ILE A 65 3.64 -2.33 -8.63
C ILE A 65 2.77 -2.39 -7.37
N THR A 66 2.16 -3.54 -7.09
CA THR A 66 1.42 -3.77 -5.83
C THR A 66 2.34 -3.65 -4.62
N ASP A 67 3.53 -4.24 -4.66
CA ASP A 67 4.49 -4.17 -3.56
C ASP A 67 4.96 -2.72 -3.33
N LEU A 68 5.19 -1.96 -4.40
CA LEU A 68 5.48 -0.52 -4.30
C LEU A 68 4.28 0.24 -3.71
N HIS A 69 3.05 -0.05 -4.15
CA HIS A 69 1.85 0.61 -3.64
C HIS A 69 1.65 0.39 -2.14
N ILE A 70 1.96 -0.80 -1.63
CA ILE A 70 1.93 -1.11 -0.20
C ILE A 70 2.94 -0.22 0.54
N ARG A 71 4.16 -0.06 0.01
CA ARG A 71 5.19 0.82 0.60
C ARG A 71 4.72 2.28 0.60
N ASP A 72 4.19 2.76 -0.51
CA ASP A 72 3.68 4.14 -0.63
C ASP A 72 2.53 4.40 0.33
N THR A 73 1.61 3.45 0.46
CA THR A 73 0.48 3.54 1.41
C THR A 73 0.99 3.67 2.85
N ILE A 74 2.01 2.89 3.23
CA ILE A 74 2.62 2.96 4.56
C ILE A 74 3.32 4.32 4.74
N ASN A 75 4.11 4.75 3.77
CA ASN A 75 4.84 6.01 3.81
C ASN A 75 3.90 7.20 3.92
N GLU A 76 2.80 7.21 3.15
CA GLU A 76 1.76 8.24 3.23
C GLU A 76 1.12 8.26 4.62
N MET A 77 0.74 7.08 5.15
CA MET A 77 0.13 6.97 6.48
C MET A 77 1.06 7.49 7.59
N ILE A 78 2.34 7.12 7.56
CA ILE A 78 3.34 7.59 8.52
C ILE A 78 3.57 9.10 8.36
N GLY A 79 3.74 9.59 7.13
CA GLY A 79 3.99 11.00 6.85
C GLY A 79 2.83 11.93 7.19
N ARG A 80 1.58 11.45 7.09
CA ARG A 80 0.37 12.25 7.39
C ARG A 80 -0.03 12.22 8.86
N SER A 81 0.41 11.22 9.63
CA SER A 81 -0.02 11.02 11.00
C SER A 81 1.15 11.07 11.98
N LYS A 82 1.36 12.25 12.58
CA LYS A 82 2.34 12.41 13.67
C LYS A 82 2.13 11.41 14.80
N LEU A 83 0.88 11.09 15.15
CA LEU A 83 0.57 10.08 16.15
C LEU A 83 1.15 8.71 15.78
N ILE A 84 0.98 8.26 14.53
CA ILE A 84 1.51 6.96 14.08
C ILE A 84 3.03 6.99 14.09
N ALA A 85 3.63 8.05 13.55
CA ALA A 85 5.09 8.22 13.52
C ALA A 85 5.70 8.19 14.93
N ASP A 86 5.18 8.98 15.87
CA ASP A 86 5.66 9.05 17.26
C ASP A 86 5.50 7.68 17.98
N ARG A 87 4.47 6.90 17.64
CA ARG A 87 4.24 5.57 18.24
C ARG A 87 5.21 4.52 17.69
N ILE A 88 5.59 4.63 16.41
CA ILE A 88 6.65 3.79 15.82
C ILE A 88 8.00 4.15 16.44
N GLU A 89 8.34 5.43 16.51
CA GLU A 89 9.62 5.91 17.07
C GLU A 89 9.78 5.52 18.55
N SER A 90 8.70 5.58 19.32
CA SER A 90 8.70 5.15 20.74
C SER A 90 8.63 3.64 20.95
N GLY A 91 8.61 2.84 19.87
CA GLY A 91 8.56 1.37 19.93
C GLY A 91 7.21 0.80 20.41
N LYS A 92 6.14 1.60 20.38
CA LYS A 92 4.79 1.21 20.84
C LYS A 92 3.87 0.74 19.71
N LEU A 93 4.32 0.88 18.47
CA LEU A 93 3.59 0.48 17.27
C LEU A 93 4.57 -0.04 16.24
N ALA A 94 4.23 -1.16 15.60
CA ALA A 94 4.86 -1.59 14.36
C ALA A 94 3.88 -1.46 13.19
N VAL A 95 4.41 -1.29 11.98
CA VAL A 95 3.65 -1.34 10.73
C VAL A 95 4.30 -2.35 9.81
N VAL A 96 3.53 -3.34 9.37
CA VAL A 96 3.95 -4.36 8.42
C VAL A 96 3.21 -4.14 7.10
N GLY A 97 3.94 -4.14 5.99
CA GLY A 97 3.39 -4.27 4.65
C GLY A 97 3.54 -5.70 4.16
N ALA A 98 2.46 -6.30 3.67
CA ALA A 98 2.47 -7.67 3.18
C ALA A 98 1.54 -7.86 1.97
N ASN A 99 1.82 -8.90 1.18
CA ASN A 99 1.05 -9.28 0.00
C ASN A 99 0.37 -10.64 0.23
N TYR A 100 -0.94 -10.69 0.05
CA TYR A 100 -1.68 -11.95 0.03
C TYR A 100 -1.65 -12.57 -1.38
N ARG A 101 -1.08 -13.78 -1.48
CA ARG A 101 -1.02 -14.56 -2.71
C ARG A 101 -2.30 -15.37 -2.87
N LEU A 102 -3.20 -14.94 -3.75
CA LEU A 102 -4.55 -15.51 -3.91
C LEU A 102 -4.52 -17.02 -4.21
N THR A 103 -3.56 -17.46 -5.04
CA THR A 103 -3.46 -18.87 -5.47
C THR A 103 -2.86 -19.78 -4.40
N LEU A 104 -2.03 -19.24 -3.51
CA LEU A 104 -1.35 -19.98 -2.44
C LEU A 104 -2.12 -19.92 -1.12
N GLY A 105 -2.92 -18.88 -0.91
CA GLY A 105 -3.57 -18.63 0.38
C GLY A 105 -2.62 -18.12 1.46
N GLU A 106 -1.47 -17.57 1.06
CA GLU A 106 -0.38 -17.19 1.95
C GLU A 106 -0.20 -15.67 2.02
N VAL A 107 0.27 -15.17 3.16
CA VAL A 107 0.68 -13.78 3.36
C VAL A 107 2.21 -13.71 3.34
N HIS A 108 2.76 -12.87 2.47
CA HIS A 108 4.19 -12.71 2.27
C HIS A 108 4.62 -11.30 2.69
N ASP A 109 5.57 -11.21 3.61
CA ASP A 109 6.05 -9.94 4.14
C ASP A 109 6.86 -9.16 3.10
N ILE A 110 6.66 -7.84 3.04
CA ILE A 110 7.37 -6.93 2.11
C ILE A 110 8.28 -5.96 2.86
N VAL A 111 7.75 -5.33 3.91
CA VAL A 111 8.44 -4.28 4.66
C VAL A 111 7.91 -4.19 6.08
N THR A 112 8.76 -3.72 6.98
CA THR A 112 8.44 -3.52 8.39
C THR A 112 9.00 -2.19 8.87
N PHE A 113 8.21 -1.44 9.63
CA PHE A 113 8.60 -0.25 10.36
C PHE A 113 8.33 -0.45 11.85
N GLY A 114 9.32 -0.14 12.70
CA GLY A 114 9.29 -0.47 14.13
C GLY A 114 9.68 -1.92 14.41
N ASN A 115 9.57 -2.33 15.67
CA ASN A 115 9.92 -3.68 16.12
C ASN A 115 8.67 -4.55 16.22
N VAL A 116 8.65 -5.69 15.51
CA VAL A 116 7.54 -6.67 15.55
C VAL A 116 7.82 -7.82 16.53
N ASN A 117 9.06 -7.90 17.02
CA ASN A 117 9.48 -8.89 17.99
C ASN A 117 9.55 -8.22 19.36
N GLU A 118 8.80 -8.74 20.32
CA GLU A 118 9.08 -8.56 21.76
C GLU A 118 10.24 -9.46 22.19
#